data_AF-A0A1Q5XS05-F1
#
_entry.id   AF-A0A1Q5XS05-F1
#
_cell.length_a   1.000
_cell.length_b   1.000
_cell.length_c   1.000
_cell.angle_alpha   90.00
_cell.angle_beta   90.00
_cell.angle_gamma   90.00
#
_symmetry.space_group_name_H-M   'P 1'
#
loop_
_entity.id
_entity.type
_entity.pdbx_description
1 polymer ?
#
loop_
_entity_poly.entity_id
_entity_poly.type
_entity_poly.pdbx_seq_one_letter_code
_entity_poly.pdbx_strand_id
1 'polypeptide(L)'
;MGTMKKLIFSTLCLMVISGGTLLYAASGKSDIAVYLNNVLQKQSGLLSEGEPYLSIEQLPENLHAVLSWDESAKEVRIYKPNVNMVLLDDQGKIFGKVRSAESSTFSVLVQVDHLKTEISDLKITITDPLNKTVTVDNQAINEKKESFWFKSVEYSYMFNEKGNYMIQVYIKDSSSKSWFIVSEMQISTI
;
A
#
# COMPACT_ATOMS: atom_id res chain seq x y z
N MET A 1 -32.80 14.46 -64.91
CA MET A 1 -31.38 14.40 -64.48
C MET A 1 -31.12 14.91 -63.04
N GLY A 2 -32.13 15.38 -62.29
CA GLY A 2 -31.94 15.93 -60.94
C GLY A 2 -32.09 14.93 -59.77
N THR A 3 -32.91 13.90 -59.94
CA THR A 3 -33.16 12.88 -58.90
C THR A 3 -31.98 11.92 -58.69
N MET A 4 -31.30 11.53 -59.77
CA MET A 4 -30.14 10.63 -59.70
C MET A 4 -28.92 11.28 -59.03
N LYS A 5 -28.69 12.59 -59.26
CA LYS A 5 -27.63 13.36 -58.58
C LYS A 5 -27.89 13.49 -57.08
N LYS A 6 -29.15 13.68 -56.67
CA LYS A 6 -29.55 13.73 -55.26
C LYS A 6 -29.36 12.38 -54.55
N LEU A 7 -29.63 11.27 -55.24
CA LEU A 7 -29.45 9.93 -54.69
C LEU A 7 -27.96 9.58 -54.48
N ILE A 8 -27.12 9.92 -55.45
CA ILE A 8 -25.66 9.72 -55.37
C ILE A 8 -25.07 10.58 -54.24
N PHE A 9 -25.50 11.83 -54.12
CA PHE A 9 -25.03 12.72 -53.05
C PHE A 9 -25.46 12.24 -51.66
N SER A 10 -26.69 11.73 -51.52
CA SER A 10 -27.18 11.15 -50.27
C SER A 10 -26.39 9.90 -49.86
N THR A 11 -26.10 9.02 -50.83
CA THR A 11 -25.33 7.79 -50.58
C THR A 11 -23.88 8.09 -50.20
N LEU A 12 -23.28 9.12 -50.82
CA LEU A 12 -21.93 9.57 -50.48
C LEU A 12 -21.88 10.19 -49.07
N CYS A 13 -22.88 10.99 -48.68
CA CYS A 13 -23.00 11.51 -47.32
C CYS A 13 -23.16 10.39 -46.27
N LEU A 14 -23.96 9.36 -46.56
CA LEU A 14 -24.13 8.20 -45.67
C LEU A 14 -22.83 7.39 -45.49
N MET A 15 -22.00 7.27 -46.54
CA MET A 15 -20.68 6.62 -46.44
C MET A 15 -19.65 7.45 -45.66
N VAL A 16 -19.69 8.79 -45.75
CA VAL A 16 -18.81 9.67 -44.96
C VAL A 16 -19.19 9.65 -43.47
N ILE A 17 -20.48 9.48 -43.15
CA ILE A 17 -20.96 9.37 -41.76
C ILE A 17 -20.61 7.99 -41.15
N SER A 18 -20.57 6.93 -41.97
CA SER A 18 -20.23 5.57 -41.51
C SER A 18 -18.73 5.23 -41.55
N GLY A 19 -17.93 5.96 -42.32
CA GLY A 19 -16.48 5.81 -42.39
C GLY A 19 -15.69 6.47 -41.25
N GLY A 20 -16.33 7.32 -40.43
CA GLY A 20 -15.67 8.13 -39.39
C GLY A 20 -15.79 7.60 -37.96
N THR A 21 -16.56 6.55 -37.71
CA THR A 21 -16.80 6.05 -36.34
C THR A 21 -16.77 4.52 -36.22
N LEU A 22 -15.89 3.86 -36.97
CA LEU A 22 -15.23 2.67 -36.41
C LEU A 22 -14.26 3.16 -35.34
N LEU A 23 -14.82 3.68 -34.24
CA LEU A 23 -14.14 3.68 -32.96
C LEU A 23 -13.74 2.23 -32.75
N TYR A 24 -12.44 1.99 -32.78
CA TYR A 24 -11.85 0.79 -32.24
C TYR A 24 -12.29 0.75 -30.77
N ALA A 25 -13.46 0.18 -30.49
CA ALA A 25 -13.74 -0.33 -29.17
C ALA A 25 -12.64 -1.37 -28.97
N ALA A 26 -11.67 -1.04 -28.12
CA ALA A 26 -10.66 -1.99 -27.70
C ALA A 26 -11.40 -3.17 -27.05
N SER A 27 -11.75 -4.16 -27.87
CA SER A 27 -12.20 -5.47 -27.45
C SER A 27 -11.05 -6.03 -26.62
N GLY A 28 -11.25 -6.13 -25.30
CA GLY A 28 -10.41 -6.97 -24.46
C GLY A 28 -9.90 -6.43 -23.12
N LYS A 29 -10.30 -5.24 -22.65
CA LYS A 29 -9.96 -4.79 -21.29
C LYS A 29 -11.15 -4.09 -20.62
N SER A 30 -11.94 -4.85 -19.88
CA SER A 30 -12.97 -4.28 -19.00
C SER A 30 -12.35 -4.04 -17.63
N ASP A 31 -12.39 -2.79 -17.18
CA ASP A 31 -12.03 -2.44 -15.80
C ASP A 31 -12.94 -3.18 -14.81
N ILE A 32 -12.36 -3.68 -13.72
CA ILE A 32 -13.09 -4.35 -12.64
C ILE A 32 -12.89 -3.62 -11.31
N ALA A 33 -13.94 -3.63 -10.48
CA ALA A 33 -13.86 -3.07 -9.13
C ALA A 33 -13.04 -3.99 -8.22
N VAL A 34 -12.14 -3.39 -7.44
CA VAL A 34 -11.26 -4.11 -6.53
C VAL A 34 -11.61 -3.70 -5.11
N TYR A 35 -11.83 -4.69 -4.25
CA TYR A 35 -12.13 -4.48 -2.84
C TYR A 35 -11.05 -5.15 -2.00
N LEU A 36 -10.54 -4.43 -0.99
CA LEU A 36 -9.68 -4.97 0.04
C LEU A 36 -10.34 -4.72 1.38
N ASN A 37 -10.52 -5.76 2.19
CA ASN A 37 -11.25 -5.68 3.46
C ASN A 37 -12.61 -4.99 3.30
N ASN A 38 -13.31 -5.30 2.21
CA ASN A 38 -14.59 -4.72 1.83
C ASN A 38 -14.57 -3.20 1.51
N VAL A 39 -13.38 -2.60 1.35
CA VAL A 39 -13.19 -1.20 0.96
C VAL A 39 -12.82 -1.14 -0.52
N LEU A 40 -13.58 -0.34 -1.29
CA LEU A 40 -13.30 -0.10 -2.72
C LEU A 40 -11.95 0.60 -2.88
N GLN A 41 -11.08 0.01 -3.69
CA GLN A 41 -9.77 0.55 -3.99
C GLN A 41 -9.84 1.64 -5.06
N LYS A 42 -8.93 2.62 -4.96
CA LYS A 42 -8.85 3.75 -5.90
C LYS A 42 -8.50 3.32 -7.32
N GLN A 43 -7.61 2.34 -7.44
CA GLN A 43 -7.19 1.80 -8.72
C GLN A 43 -8.03 0.57 -9.05
N SER A 44 -8.59 0.53 -10.26
CA SER A 44 -9.32 -0.63 -10.79
C SER A 44 -8.35 -1.77 -11.12
N GLY A 45 -8.90 -2.97 -11.26
CA GLY A 45 -8.24 -4.10 -11.91
C GLY A 45 -8.55 -4.13 -13.40
N LEU A 46 -7.81 -4.94 -14.14
CA LEU A 46 -8.01 -5.18 -15.57
C LEU A 46 -8.46 -6.62 -15.77
N LEU A 47 -9.58 -6.84 -16.46
CA LEU A 47 -9.95 -8.17 -16.93
C LEU A 47 -9.37 -8.39 -18.33
N SER A 48 -8.52 -9.42 -18.47
CA SER A 48 -7.95 -9.80 -19.76
C SER A 48 -7.99 -11.31 -19.91
N GLU A 49 -8.56 -11.80 -21.03
CA GLU A 49 -8.73 -13.23 -21.29
C GLU A 49 -9.51 -14.00 -20.20
N GLY A 50 -10.40 -13.31 -19.48
CA GLY A 50 -11.18 -13.88 -18.38
C GLY A 50 -10.45 -13.90 -17.04
N GLU A 51 -9.19 -13.50 -17.00
CA GLU A 51 -8.39 -13.43 -15.78
C GLU A 51 -8.28 -11.99 -15.26
N PRO A 52 -8.49 -11.76 -13.95
CA PRO A 52 -8.33 -10.45 -13.34
C PRO A 52 -6.85 -10.15 -13.04
N TYR A 53 -6.38 -9.00 -13.48
CA TYR A 53 -5.05 -8.46 -13.19
C TYR A 53 -5.18 -7.23 -12.30
N LEU A 54 -4.29 -7.12 -11.32
CA LEU A 54 -4.20 -5.96 -10.44
C LEU A 54 -2.91 -5.20 -10.73
N SER A 55 -2.96 -3.88 -10.58
CA SER A 55 -1.75 -3.07 -10.60
C SER A 55 -0.88 -3.46 -9.40
N ILE A 56 0.39 -3.74 -9.68
CA ILE A 56 1.37 -4.08 -8.66
C ILE A 56 1.58 -2.96 -7.64
N GLU A 57 1.33 -1.72 -8.05
CA GLU A 57 1.44 -0.53 -7.19
C GLU A 57 0.44 -0.53 -6.04
N GLN A 58 -0.65 -1.32 -6.13
CA GLN A 58 -1.65 -1.44 -5.07
C GLN A 58 -1.21 -2.34 -3.91
N LEU A 59 -0.12 -3.12 -4.09
CA LEU A 59 0.30 -4.12 -3.13
C LEU A 59 1.03 -3.55 -1.91
N PRO A 60 1.99 -2.60 -2.02
CA PRO A 60 2.85 -2.24 -0.88
C PRO A 60 2.09 -1.60 0.29
N GLU A 61 1.15 -0.69 0.01
CA GLU A 61 0.39 0.01 1.06
C GLU A 61 -0.54 -0.94 1.83
N ASN A 62 -0.98 -2.01 1.18
CA ASN A 62 -2.12 -2.82 1.62
C ASN A 62 -1.73 -4.24 2.06
N LEU A 63 -0.67 -4.80 1.49
CA LEU A 63 -0.22 -6.17 1.73
C LEU A 63 1.08 -6.24 2.51
N HIS A 64 1.59 -5.11 2.97
CA HIS A 64 2.77 -5.00 3.79
C HIS A 64 3.99 -5.66 3.13
N ALA A 65 4.27 -5.25 1.90
CA ALA A 65 5.30 -5.83 1.04
C ALA A 65 6.22 -4.77 0.44
N VAL A 66 7.47 -5.14 0.21
CA VAL A 66 8.45 -4.33 -0.53
C VAL A 66 8.35 -4.66 -2.01
N LEU A 67 8.19 -3.62 -2.82
CA LEU A 67 8.18 -3.73 -4.27
C LEU A 67 9.53 -3.29 -4.82
N SER A 68 10.10 -4.12 -5.70
CA SER A 68 11.28 -3.78 -6.50
C SER A 68 10.94 -3.94 -7.97
N TRP A 69 11.09 -2.86 -8.72
CA TRP A 69 10.90 -2.82 -10.17
C TRP A 69 12.23 -2.57 -10.85
N ASP A 70 12.65 -3.51 -11.70
CA ASP A 70 13.79 -3.37 -12.59
C ASP A 70 13.28 -3.24 -14.03
N GLU A 71 13.27 -2.00 -14.53
CA GLU A 71 12.81 -1.69 -15.89
C GLU A 71 13.71 -2.31 -16.97
N SER A 72 15.02 -2.43 -16.70
CA SER A 72 15.98 -2.97 -17.68
C SER A 72 15.82 -4.48 -17.85
N ALA A 73 15.65 -5.20 -16.73
CA ALA A 73 15.38 -6.63 -16.74
C ALA A 73 13.91 -6.97 -17.05
N LYS A 74 13.02 -5.97 -17.05
CA LYS A 74 11.55 -6.13 -17.08
C LYS A 74 11.05 -7.06 -15.97
N GLU A 75 11.63 -6.91 -14.78
CA GLU A 75 11.37 -7.79 -13.65
C GLU A 75 10.71 -7.03 -12.50
N VAL A 76 9.61 -7.59 -11.99
CA VAL A 76 9.00 -7.18 -10.73
C VAL A 76 9.34 -8.22 -9.67
N ARG A 77 9.86 -7.78 -8.53
CA ARG A 77 10.04 -8.60 -7.33
C ARG A 77 9.20 -8.05 -6.18
N ILE A 78 8.51 -8.95 -5.50
CA ILE A 78 7.71 -8.65 -4.31
C ILE A 78 8.34 -9.39 -3.15
N TYR A 79 8.76 -8.65 -2.12
CA TYR A 79 9.29 -9.24 -0.90
C TYR A 79 8.30 -9.00 0.24
N LYS A 80 7.80 -10.08 0.85
CA LYS A 80 6.89 -10.03 1.99
C LYS A 80 7.58 -10.63 3.22
N PRO A 81 8.30 -9.82 4.02
CA PRO A 81 8.84 -10.32 5.28
C PRO A 81 7.70 -10.61 6.26
N ASN A 82 7.96 -11.50 7.23
CA ASN A 82 7.07 -11.64 8.38
C ASN A 82 7.53 -10.63 9.43
N VAL A 83 6.62 -9.76 9.84
CA VAL A 83 6.93 -8.71 10.82
C VAL A 83 5.86 -8.73 11.90
N ASN A 84 6.24 -9.25 13.06
CA ASN A 84 5.38 -9.31 14.24
C ASN A 84 5.72 -8.17 15.19
N MET A 85 4.70 -7.61 15.83
CA MET A 85 4.86 -6.48 16.75
C MET A 85 4.17 -6.75 18.08
N VAL A 86 4.75 -6.24 19.15
CA VAL A 86 4.17 -6.22 20.50
C VAL A 86 4.51 -4.89 21.16
N LEU A 87 3.54 -4.29 21.84
CA LEU A 87 3.77 -3.11 22.68
C LEU A 87 4.06 -3.52 24.11
N LEU A 88 5.09 -2.92 24.70
CA LEU A 88 5.53 -3.14 26.06
C LEU A 88 5.40 -1.85 26.85
N ASP A 89 4.73 -1.88 28.00
CA ASP A 89 4.71 -0.75 28.93
C ASP A 89 6.09 -0.50 29.57
N ASP A 90 6.18 0.50 30.43
CA ASP A 90 7.39 0.85 31.19
C ASP A 90 7.87 -0.27 32.12
N GLN A 91 7.01 -1.24 32.45
CA GLN A 91 7.33 -2.42 33.24
C GLN A 91 7.64 -3.65 32.37
N GLY A 92 7.61 -3.51 31.04
CA GLY A 92 7.83 -4.59 30.09
C GLY A 92 6.63 -5.53 29.91
N LYS A 93 5.43 -5.15 30.35
CA LYS A 93 4.21 -5.94 30.16
C LYS A 93 3.55 -5.61 28.83
N ILE A 94 2.97 -6.64 28.23
CA ILE A 94 2.27 -6.52 26.95
C ILE A 94 0.94 -5.80 27.15
N PHE A 95 0.65 -4.84 26.27
CA PHE A 95 -0.66 -4.17 26.23
C PHE A 95 -1.16 -3.99 24.79
N GLY A 96 -2.46 -3.76 24.65
CA GLY A 96 -3.12 -3.47 23.35
C GLY A 96 -4.22 -2.41 23.45
N LYS A 97 -4.33 -1.74 24.60
CA LYS A 97 -5.30 -0.68 24.89
C LYS A 97 -4.63 0.39 25.73
N VAL A 98 -5.06 1.63 25.54
CA VAL A 98 -4.51 2.82 26.21
C VAL A 98 -5.64 3.67 26.78
N ARG A 99 -5.39 4.50 27.78
CA ARG A 99 -6.41 5.39 28.32
C ARG A 99 -6.43 6.71 27.57
N SER A 100 -7.62 7.21 27.24
CA SER A 100 -7.74 8.54 26.62
C SER A 100 -7.36 9.65 27.60
N ALA A 101 -6.78 10.73 27.09
CA ALA A 101 -6.30 11.89 27.86
C ALA A 101 -5.25 11.55 28.93
N GLU A 102 -4.58 10.41 28.81
CA GLU A 102 -3.45 10.02 29.65
C GLU A 102 -2.17 9.90 28.81
N SER A 103 -1.02 10.12 29.45
CA SER A 103 0.26 9.79 28.85
C SER A 103 0.63 8.36 29.20
N SER A 104 1.20 7.63 28.25
CA SER A 104 1.80 6.32 28.51
C SER A 104 3.18 6.27 27.88
N THR A 105 4.13 5.70 28.62
CA THR A 105 5.46 5.38 28.13
C THR A 105 5.45 3.92 27.70
N PHE A 106 5.92 3.66 26.49
CA PHE A 106 5.99 2.32 25.93
C PHE A 106 7.20 2.12 25.04
N SER A 107 7.51 0.86 24.74
CA SER A 107 8.43 0.47 23.69
C SER A 107 7.74 -0.53 22.75
N VAL A 108 8.22 -0.60 21.51
CA VAL A 108 7.72 -1.53 20.50
C VAL A 108 8.77 -2.59 20.28
N LEU A 109 8.41 -3.85 20.52
CA LEU A 109 9.21 -5.00 20.17
C LEU A 109 8.75 -5.53 18.81
N VAL A 110 9.66 -5.56 17.85
CA VAL A 110 9.44 -6.02 16.49
C VAL A 110 10.32 -7.24 16.24
N GLN A 111 9.70 -8.31 15.76
CA GLN A 111 10.41 -9.45 15.21
C GLN A 111 10.27 -9.41 13.69
N VAL A 112 11.40 -9.41 12.99
CA VAL A 112 11.45 -9.56 11.54
C VAL A 112 12.03 -10.93 11.21
N ASP A 113 11.38 -11.65 10.30
CA ASP A 113 11.93 -12.85 9.67
C ASP A 113 11.54 -12.94 8.20
N HIS A 114 12.15 -13.89 7.49
CA HIS A 114 12.00 -14.06 6.04
C HIS A 114 12.34 -12.78 5.25
N LEU A 115 13.28 -11.96 5.73
CA LEU A 115 13.73 -10.78 5.02
C LEU A 115 14.65 -11.20 3.87
N LYS A 116 14.14 -11.06 2.64
CA LYS A 116 14.83 -11.46 1.39
C LYS A 116 15.32 -10.27 0.53
N THR A 117 15.27 -9.06 1.08
CA THR A 117 15.82 -7.85 0.46
C THR A 117 16.76 -7.13 1.42
N GLU A 118 17.71 -6.37 0.88
CA GLU A 118 18.61 -5.55 1.69
C GLU A 118 17.91 -4.28 2.16
N ILE A 119 17.89 -4.02 3.46
CA ILE A 119 17.31 -2.83 4.06
C ILE A 119 18.38 -1.96 4.71
N SER A 120 18.20 -0.64 4.67
CA SER A 120 19.13 0.30 5.29
C SER A 120 18.64 0.83 6.62
N ASP A 121 17.31 0.90 6.82
CA ASP A 121 16.71 1.52 7.99
C ASP A 121 15.38 0.85 8.35
N LEU A 122 15.04 0.89 9.65
CA LEU A 122 13.74 0.52 10.20
C LEU A 122 13.17 1.71 10.98
N LYS A 123 11.91 2.05 10.71
CA LYS A 123 11.21 3.16 11.36
C LYS A 123 9.88 2.70 11.92
N ILE A 124 9.55 3.17 13.12
CA ILE A 124 8.26 2.93 13.77
C ILE A 124 7.53 4.26 13.90
N THR A 125 6.26 4.28 13.54
CA THR A 125 5.40 5.47 13.69
C THR A 125 4.14 5.13 14.47
N ILE A 126 3.56 6.16 15.06
CA ILE A 126 2.21 6.15 15.61
C ILE A 126 1.38 7.20 14.90
N THR A 127 0.18 6.81 14.47
CA THR A 127 -0.82 7.67 13.84
C THR A 127 -2.05 7.74 14.72
N ASP A 128 -2.50 8.95 15.02
CA ASP A 128 -3.68 9.19 15.86
C ASP A 128 -5.01 9.08 15.07
N PRO A 129 -6.17 9.08 15.75
CA PRO A 129 -7.48 9.06 15.11
C PRO A 129 -7.76 10.23 14.16
N LEU A 130 -6.99 11.32 14.25
CA LEU A 130 -7.08 12.49 13.38
C LEU A 130 -6.07 12.42 12.22
N ASN A 131 -5.43 11.27 12.01
CA ASN A 131 -4.41 10.99 11.01
C ASN A 131 -3.10 11.78 11.19
N LYS A 132 -2.82 12.31 12.37
CA LYS A 132 -1.52 12.89 12.67
C LYS A 132 -0.53 11.77 12.98
N THR A 133 0.54 11.72 12.19
CA THR A 133 1.60 10.72 12.33
C THR A 133 2.83 11.33 13.00
N VAL A 134 3.42 10.61 13.95
CA VAL A 134 4.73 10.94 14.53
C VAL A 134 5.63 9.71 14.54
N THR A 135 6.94 9.94 14.50
CA THR A 135 7.95 8.86 14.60
C THR A 135 8.17 8.50 16.07
N VAL A 136 8.08 7.21 16.36
CA VAL A 136 8.39 6.62 17.68
C VAL A 136 9.88 6.33 17.77
N ASP A 137 10.44 5.67 16.75
CA ASP A 137 11.87 5.38 16.64
C ASP A 137 12.28 5.22 15.17
N ASN A 138 13.55 5.42 14.87
CA ASN A 138 14.15 5.20 13.56
C ASN A 138 15.62 4.82 13.73
N GLN A 139 16.01 3.66 13.21
CA GLN A 139 17.36 3.14 13.34
C GLN A 139 17.90 2.58 12.02
N ALA A 140 19.19 2.82 11.79
CA ALA A 140 19.93 2.23 10.69
C ALA A 140 20.20 0.74 10.96
N ILE A 141 20.01 -0.08 9.93
CA ILE A 141 20.29 -1.52 9.96
C ILE A 141 21.66 -1.76 9.34
N ASN A 142 22.65 -2.01 10.20
CA ASN A 142 24.04 -2.22 9.77
C ASN A 142 24.35 -3.69 9.46
N GLU A 143 23.47 -4.61 9.84
CA GLU A 143 23.70 -6.05 9.73
C GLU A 143 22.73 -6.68 8.72
N LYS A 144 23.29 -7.43 7.76
CA LYS A 144 22.51 -8.18 6.76
C LYS A 144 22.04 -9.50 7.37
N LYS A 145 20.94 -9.46 8.12
CA LYS A 145 20.29 -10.65 8.70
C LYS A 145 18.92 -10.87 8.10
N GLU A 146 18.61 -12.11 7.74
CA GLU A 146 17.27 -12.49 7.26
C GLU A 146 16.22 -12.50 8.39
N SER A 147 16.67 -12.59 9.64
CA SER A 147 15.83 -12.50 10.83
C SER A 147 16.54 -11.78 11.97
N PHE A 148 15.81 -10.90 12.65
CA PHE A 148 16.31 -10.13 13.77
C PHE A 148 15.17 -9.64 14.65
N TRP A 149 15.54 -9.24 15.87
CA TRP A 149 14.66 -8.54 16.80
C TRP A 149 15.08 -7.09 16.91
N PHE A 150 14.10 -6.22 17.00
CA PHE A 150 14.29 -4.79 17.20
C PHE A 150 13.40 -4.35 18.37
N LYS A 151 13.99 -3.68 19.36
CA LYS A 151 13.23 -3.02 20.42
C LYS A 151 13.44 -1.53 20.28
N SER A 152 12.36 -0.77 20.14
CA SER A 152 12.46 0.68 20.13
C SER A 152 12.96 1.22 21.46
N VAL A 153 13.46 2.45 21.44
CA VAL A 153 13.59 3.23 22.68
C VAL A 153 12.23 3.40 23.36
N GLU A 154 12.26 3.70 24.66
CA GLU A 154 11.06 4.10 25.39
C GLU A 154 10.55 5.44 24.85
N TYR A 155 9.25 5.50 24.60
CA TYR A 155 8.58 6.64 23.99
C TYR A 155 7.35 7.00 24.82
N SER A 156 7.33 8.22 25.34
CA SER A 156 6.17 8.79 26.03
C SER A 156 5.27 9.49 25.04
N TYR A 157 4.02 9.04 24.96
CA TYR A 157 3.01 9.62 24.08
C TYR A 157 1.77 10.01 24.87
N MET A 158 1.05 11.04 24.41
CA MET A 158 -0.19 11.50 25.03
C MET A 158 -1.37 11.15 24.13
N PHE A 159 -2.24 10.25 24.61
CA PHE A 159 -3.37 9.72 23.84
C PHE A 159 -4.60 10.61 23.99
N ASN A 160 -4.55 11.82 23.42
CA ASN A 160 -5.59 12.84 23.60
C ASN A 160 -6.96 12.46 23.00
N GLU A 161 -6.93 11.77 21.86
CA GLU A 161 -8.13 11.48 21.08
C GLU A 161 -8.69 10.11 21.42
N LYS A 162 -10.02 10.01 21.53
CA LYS A 162 -10.69 8.71 21.60
C LYS A 162 -10.77 8.08 20.23
N GLY A 163 -10.41 6.81 20.13
CA GLY A 163 -10.51 6.05 18.89
C GLY A 163 -9.35 5.10 18.69
N ASN A 164 -9.08 4.82 17.42
CA ASN A 164 -8.05 3.89 16.98
C ASN A 164 -6.76 4.64 16.66
N TYR A 165 -5.67 4.19 17.26
CA TYR A 165 -4.32 4.59 16.91
C TYR A 165 -3.67 3.46 16.11
N MET A 166 -2.87 3.83 15.13
CA MET A 166 -2.15 2.87 14.29
C MET A 166 -0.67 2.95 14.59
N ILE A 167 -0.07 1.82 14.98
CA ILE A 167 1.38 1.64 15.03
C ILE A 167 1.82 0.99 13.74
N GLN A 168 2.81 1.55 13.06
CA GLN A 168 3.29 1.03 11.77
C GLN A 168 4.80 0.85 11.81
N VAL A 169 5.27 -0.26 11.24
CA VAL A 169 6.68 -0.52 11.00
C VAL A 169 6.96 -0.34 9.51
N TYR A 170 7.98 0.46 9.23
CA TYR A 170 8.50 0.71 7.91
C TYR A 170 9.92 0.15 7.80
N ILE A 171 10.25 -0.39 6.63
CA ILE A 171 11.62 -0.67 6.24
C ILE A 171 11.99 0.17 5.02
N LYS A 172 13.25 0.60 4.98
CA LYS A 172 13.81 1.30 3.83
C LYS A 172 14.60 0.33 2.98
N ASP A 173 14.16 0.13 1.75
CA ASP A 173 14.87 -0.72 0.80
C ASP A 173 16.19 -0.06 0.38
N SER A 174 17.28 -0.82 0.42
CA SER A 174 18.63 -0.30 0.17
C SER A 174 18.84 0.08 -1.29
N SER A 175 18.16 -0.58 -2.22
CA SER A 175 18.30 -0.34 -3.66
C SER A 175 17.51 0.91 -4.09
N SER A 176 16.19 0.88 -3.86
CA SER A 176 15.27 1.96 -4.27
C SER A 176 15.31 3.19 -3.36
N LYS A 177 15.84 3.06 -2.12
CA LYS A 177 15.79 4.08 -1.05
C LYS A 177 14.38 4.46 -0.61
N SER A 178 13.37 3.72 -1.04
CA SER A 178 11.96 3.93 -0.70
C SER A 178 11.61 3.28 0.63
N TRP A 179 10.65 3.88 1.33
CA TRP A 179 10.07 3.34 2.56
C TRP A 179 8.83 2.53 2.24
N PHE A 180 8.73 1.34 2.85
CA PHE A 180 7.60 0.44 2.70
C PHE A 180 7.04 0.07 4.06
N ILE A 181 5.71 0.14 4.22
CA ILE A 181 5.03 -0.40 5.39
C ILE A 181 5.12 -1.93 5.31
N VAL A 182 5.55 -2.57 6.39
CA VAL A 182 5.68 -4.04 6.46
C VAL A 182 4.95 -4.66 7.64
N SER A 183 4.37 -3.84 8.51
CA SER A 183 3.46 -4.30 9.55
C SER A 183 2.66 -3.12 10.09
N GLU A 184 1.44 -3.40 10.54
CA GLU A 184 0.62 -2.45 11.27
C GLU A 184 -0.10 -3.12 12.44
N MET A 185 -0.35 -2.35 13.50
CA MET A 185 -1.11 -2.77 14.66
C MET A 185 -2.04 -1.64 15.07
N GLN A 186 -3.33 -1.96 15.19
CA GLN A 186 -4.31 -1.04 15.74
C GLN A 186 -4.44 -1.24 17.25
N ILE A 187 -4.37 -0.14 18.00
CA ILE A 187 -4.76 -0.10 19.42
C ILE A 187 -5.89 0.91 19.59
N SER A 188 -6.73 0.70 20.60
CA SER A 188 -7.87 1.57 20.86
C SER A 188 -7.81 2.15 22.26
N THR A 189 -8.33 3.36 22.41
CA THR A 189 -8.55 3.94 23.73
C THR A 189 -9.68 3.22 24.48
N ILE A 190 -9.52 3.06 25.80
CA ILE A 190 -10.59 2.72 26.75
C ILE A 190 -11.19 3.97 27.39
#